data_AF-A0A0L8HFT5-F1
#
_entry.id   AF-A0A0L8HFT5-F1
#
_cell.length_a   1.000
_cell.length_b   1.000
_cell.length_c   1.000
_cell.angle_alpha   90.00
_cell.angle_beta   90.00
_cell.angle_gamma   90.00
#
_symmetry.space_group_name_H-M   'P 1'
#
loop_
_entity.id
_entity.type
_entity.pdbx_description
1 polymer ?
#
loop_
_entity_poly.entity_id
_entity_poly.type
_entity_poly.pdbx_seq_one_letter_code
_entity_poly.pdbx_strand_id
1 'polypeptide(L)'
;MSINVILFSFTALPLGEIIGIAGVVAFLLLSIGFLIYRRFCRIGTNHHLYHEAEALKEERANLSISQSSPNLVNECDGKEGIRNTVKRSLQAFRQSTLPTVSERHLTFERSLSHKLDLSNVEFSVQSLSQKSQPSIGKIKPELYKQTLTDETKLEQSCGKLYFSLRYDMQNEHLFVTIINATNLPAKDFSGTSDPYVKVYLLPDRKTKFQTKVHRKTLNPEFNETFMFNVSCQELNSRSVQFSLYDFDRFSRHDLIGDVIVKQDLLDENISKEKFFSFDIISSNQV
;
A
#
# COMPACT_ATOMS: atom_id res chain seq x y z
N MET A 1 -74.70 -22.17 -33.35
CA MET A 1 -73.31 -22.66 -33.24
C MET A 1 -72.58 -22.28 -34.51
N SER A 2 -71.40 -21.64 -34.38
CA SER A 2 -70.22 -21.79 -35.24
C SER A 2 -69.20 -20.71 -34.87
N ILE A 3 -68.24 -21.08 -34.02
CA ILE A 3 -67.07 -20.27 -33.69
C ILE A 3 -66.04 -20.58 -34.78
N ASN A 4 -65.72 -19.59 -35.63
CA ASN A 4 -64.61 -19.71 -36.58
C ASN A 4 -63.29 -19.58 -35.80
N VAL A 5 -62.65 -20.72 -35.55
CA VAL A 5 -61.30 -20.78 -35.00
C VAL A 5 -60.31 -20.52 -36.14
N ILE A 6 -59.71 -19.35 -36.16
CA ILE A 6 -58.59 -19.02 -37.07
C ILE A 6 -57.36 -19.78 -36.55
N LEU A 7 -57.10 -20.96 -37.11
CA LEU A 7 -55.84 -21.66 -36.91
C LEU A 7 -54.72 -20.88 -37.61
N PHE A 8 -53.92 -20.13 -36.85
CA PHE A 8 -52.63 -19.65 -37.32
C PHE A 8 -51.70 -20.85 -37.49
N SER A 9 -51.45 -21.22 -38.75
CA SER A 9 -50.49 -22.26 -39.10
C SER A 9 -49.09 -21.74 -38.83
N PHE A 10 -48.48 -22.17 -37.72
CA PHE A 10 -47.05 -21.96 -37.44
C PHE A 10 -46.25 -22.76 -38.46
N THR A 11 -45.79 -22.12 -39.52
CA THR A 11 -44.81 -22.69 -40.45
C THR A 11 -43.50 -22.87 -39.68
N ALA A 12 -43.10 -24.12 -39.44
CA ALA A 12 -41.84 -24.46 -38.80
C ALA A 12 -40.67 -23.89 -39.64
N LEU A 13 -40.00 -22.88 -39.10
CA LEU A 13 -38.76 -22.34 -39.68
C LEU A 13 -37.65 -23.41 -39.56
N PRO A 14 -36.80 -23.58 -40.58
CA PRO A 14 -35.75 -24.61 -40.57
C PRO A 14 -34.77 -24.36 -39.42
N LEU A 15 -34.42 -25.41 -38.68
CA LEU A 15 -33.56 -25.39 -37.48
C LEU A 15 -32.24 -24.59 -37.65
N GLY A 16 -31.72 -24.46 -38.87
CA GLY A 16 -30.52 -23.69 -39.17
C GLY A 16 -30.66 -22.17 -38.97
N GLU A 17 -31.84 -21.59 -39.21
CA GLU A 17 -32.06 -20.15 -39.05
C GLU A 17 -32.17 -19.77 -37.57
N ILE A 18 -32.73 -20.65 -36.74
CA ILE A 18 -32.87 -20.45 -35.30
C ILE A 18 -31.49 -20.39 -34.63
N ILE A 19 -30.56 -21.26 -35.04
CA ILE A 19 -29.18 -21.27 -34.53
C ILE A 19 -28.44 -19.98 -34.95
N GLY A 20 -28.66 -19.52 -36.18
CA GLY A 20 -28.09 -18.26 -36.67
C GLY A 20 -28.55 -17.04 -35.86
N ILE A 21 -29.86 -16.92 -35.63
CA ILE A 21 -30.44 -15.83 -34.85
C ILE A 21 -29.96 -15.90 -33.38
N ALA A 22 -29.94 -17.09 -32.78
CA ALA A 22 -29.43 -17.27 -31.42
C ALA A 22 -27.94 -16.85 -31.30
N GLY A 23 -27.11 -17.18 -32.30
CA GLY A 23 -25.71 -16.77 -32.35
C GLY A 23 -25.53 -15.25 -32.44
N VAL A 24 -26.31 -14.57 -33.28
CA VAL A 24 -26.26 -13.10 -33.41
C VAL A 24 -26.73 -12.41 -32.13
N VAL A 25 -27.79 -12.91 -31.51
CA VAL A 25 -28.28 -12.39 -30.22
C VAL A 25 -27.24 -12.60 -29.13
N ALA A 26 -26.61 -13.78 -29.06
CA ALA A 26 -25.54 -14.04 -28.09
C ALA A 26 -24.33 -13.12 -28.30
N PHE A 27 -23.92 -12.88 -29.56
CA PHE A 27 -22.82 -11.96 -29.87
C PHE A 27 -23.16 -10.52 -29.48
N LEU A 28 -24.40 -10.07 -29.74
CA LEU A 28 -24.86 -8.75 -29.32
C LEU A 28 -24.87 -8.61 -27.80
N LEU A 29 -25.39 -9.60 -27.06
CA LEU A 29 -25.39 -9.57 -25.59
C LEU A 29 -23.98 -9.56 -25.01
N LEU A 30 -23.06 -10.34 -25.57
CA LEU A 30 -21.64 -10.32 -25.18
C LEU A 30 -20.99 -8.97 -25.47
N SER A 31 -21.27 -8.35 -26.63
CA SER A 31 -20.73 -7.04 -26.98
C SER A 31 -21.26 -5.91 -26.09
N ILE A 32 -22.56 -5.93 -25.77
CA ILE A 32 -23.21 -4.97 -24.86
C ILE A 32 -22.69 -5.18 -23.44
N GLY A 33 -22.59 -6.43 -22.98
CA GLY A 33 -21.98 -6.78 -21.69
C GLY A 33 -20.54 -6.28 -21.57
N PHE A 34 -19.74 -6.43 -22.63
CA PHE A 34 -18.37 -5.90 -22.68
C PHE A 34 -18.33 -4.37 -22.64
N LEU A 35 -19.25 -3.67 -23.30
CA LEU A 35 -19.36 -2.21 -23.22
C LEU A 35 -19.77 -1.73 -21.82
N ILE A 36 -20.73 -2.41 -21.19
CA ILE A 36 -21.15 -2.13 -19.81
C ILE A 36 -20.00 -2.40 -18.83
N TYR A 37 -19.28 -3.52 -18.99
CA TYR A 37 -18.10 -3.84 -18.20
C TYR A 37 -17.01 -2.77 -18.33
N ARG A 38 -16.72 -2.30 -19.55
CA ARG A 38 -15.77 -1.20 -19.76
C ARG A 38 -16.23 0.13 -19.15
N ARG A 39 -17.53 0.40 -19.15
CA ARG A 39 -18.12 1.56 -18.45
C ARG A 39 -17.99 1.40 -16.93
N PHE A 40 -18.25 0.21 -16.40
CA PHE A 40 -18.18 -0.09 -14.96
C PHE A 40 -16.74 -0.04 -14.43
N CYS A 41 -15.78 -0.66 -15.13
CA CYS A 41 -14.36 -0.54 -14.78
C CYS A 41 -13.86 0.92 -14.79
N ARG A 42 -14.47 1.80 -15.61
CA ARG A 42 -14.15 3.24 -15.64
C ARG A 42 -14.75 4.02 -14.48
N ILE A 43 -15.83 3.51 -13.87
CA ILE A 43 -16.54 4.13 -12.74
C ILE A 43 -15.96 3.62 -11.41
N GLY A 44 -15.56 2.34 -11.34
CA GLY A 44 -15.03 1.70 -10.13
C GLY A 44 -13.74 2.31 -9.56
N THR A 45 -13.00 3.10 -10.34
CA THR A 45 -11.82 3.84 -9.84
C THR A 45 -12.17 5.10 -9.07
N ASN A 46 -13.44 5.56 -9.07
CA ASN A 46 -13.84 6.82 -8.41
C ASN A 46 -14.61 6.63 -7.09
N HIS A 47 -15.05 5.41 -6.76
CA HIS A 47 -16.02 5.21 -5.66
C HIS A 47 -15.41 4.83 -4.30
N HIS A 48 -14.10 4.57 -4.22
CA HIS A 48 -13.45 4.25 -2.94
C HIS A 48 -13.11 5.51 -2.09
N LEU A 49 -13.27 6.71 -2.63
CA LEU A 49 -12.92 7.97 -1.94
C LEU A 49 -14.10 8.67 -1.24
N TYR A 50 -15.33 8.19 -1.40
CA TYR A 50 -16.52 8.86 -0.86
C TYR A 50 -17.10 8.21 0.41
N HIS A 51 -16.78 6.95 0.71
CA HIS A 51 -17.41 6.24 1.83
C HIS A 51 -16.68 6.40 3.18
N GLU A 52 -15.43 6.89 3.16
CA GLU A 52 -14.63 7.11 4.38
C GLU A 52 -14.77 8.54 4.93
N ALA A 53 -15.25 9.48 4.11
CA ALA A 53 -15.46 10.88 4.51
C ALA A 53 -16.77 11.11 5.29
N GLU A 54 -17.80 10.28 5.10
CA GLU A 54 -19.07 10.43 5.82
C GLU A 54 -19.04 9.82 7.23
N ALA A 55 -18.28 8.75 7.47
CA ALA A 55 -18.21 8.11 8.78
C ALA A 55 -17.55 9.00 9.86
N LEU A 56 -16.59 9.85 9.48
CA LEU A 56 -15.89 10.74 10.43
C LEU A 56 -16.66 12.03 10.76
N LYS A 57 -17.74 12.32 10.02
CA LYS A 57 -18.57 13.52 10.26
C LYS A 57 -19.65 13.24 11.30
N GLU A 58 -20.13 11.99 11.38
CA GLU A 58 -21.14 11.56 12.35
C GLU A 58 -20.54 11.33 13.76
N GLU A 59 -19.28 10.92 13.84
CA GLU A 59 -18.58 10.74 15.13
C GLU A 59 -18.21 12.08 15.81
N ARG A 60 -17.90 13.12 15.03
CA ARG A 60 -17.64 14.47 15.56
C ARG A 60 -18.89 15.22 16.04
N ALA A 61 -20.08 14.83 15.59
CA ALA A 61 -21.34 15.47 16.01
C ALA A 61 -21.85 14.96 17.36
N ASN A 62 -21.38 13.78 17.82
CA ASN A 62 -21.88 13.12 19.03
C ASN A 62 -21.01 13.31 20.28
N LEU A 63 -19.94 14.13 20.22
CA LEU A 63 -19.00 14.31 21.33
C LEU A 63 -18.97 15.70 21.97
N SER A 64 -19.94 16.57 21.68
CA SER A 64 -20.11 17.83 22.41
C SER A 64 -21.29 17.76 23.37
N ILE A 65 -21.03 17.55 24.66
CA ILE A 65 -21.67 18.21 25.83
C ILE A 65 -20.98 17.68 27.10
N SER A 66 -20.15 18.50 27.73
CA SER A 66 -20.18 18.76 29.18
C SER A 66 -19.02 19.68 29.56
N GLN A 67 -19.19 20.98 29.34
CA GLN A 67 -18.52 22.01 30.15
C GLN A 67 -19.60 22.75 30.93
N SER A 68 -19.60 22.61 32.26
CA SER A 68 -19.72 23.70 33.23
C SER A 68 -20.10 23.15 34.61
N SER A 69 -19.16 23.21 35.55
CA SER A 69 -19.47 23.41 36.97
C SER A 69 -19.19 24.87 37.29
N PRO A 70 -20.04 25.53 38.10
CA PRO A 70 -19.50 26.07 39.35
C PRO A 70 -20.41 25.90 40.57
N ASN A 71 -19.76 26.01 41.73
CA ASN A 71 -20.26 25.90 43.11
C ASN A 71 -21.44 26.81 43.47
N LEU A 72 -22.33 26.31 44.33
CA LEU A 72 -23.06 27.09 45.34
C LEU A 72 -23.35 26.19 46.56
N VAL A 73 -23.03 26.73 47.74
CA VAL A 73 -23.38 26.19 49.06
C VAL A 73 -24.84 26.56 49.37
N ASN A 74 -25.61 25.67 50.00
CA ASN A 74 -26.57 25.99 51.07
C ASN A 74 -27.20 24.76 51.74
N GLU A 75 -27.58 24.97 53.00
CA GLU A 75 -27.96 24.05 54.08
C GLU A 75 -29.26 23.22 53.94
N CYS A 76 -29.25 22.10 54.67
CA CYS A 76 -30.27 21.50 55.56
C CYS A 76 -31.78 21.72 55.27
N ASP A 77 -32.57 20.64 55.14
CA ASP A 77 -33.45 20.09 56.20
C ASP A 77 -34.24 18.85 55.71
N GLY A 78 -34.66 17.98 56.64
CA GLY A 78 -35.20 16.63 56.34
C GLY A 78 -36.72 16.49 56.13
N LYS A 79 -37.15 15.32 55.63
CA LYS A 79 -38.14 14.38 56.24
C LYS A 79 -38.69 13.31 55.25
N GLU A 80 -38.57 12.07 55.70
CA GLU A 80 -39.43 10.86 55.56
C GLU A 80 -40.30 10.57 54.32
N GLY A 81 -40.25 9.31 53.84
CA GLY A 81 -41.27 8.72 52.99
C GLY A 81 -40.93 7.34 52.39
N ILE A 82 -41.41 6.28 53.04
CA ILE A 82 -41.17 4.84 52.83
C ILE A 82 -41.70 4.28 51.49
N ARG A 83 -40.93 3.43 50.77
CA ARG A 83 -41.34 2.03 50.41
C ARG A 83 -40.27 1.24 49.63
N ASN A 84 -40.10 0.01 50.12
CA ASN A 84 -39.18 -1.05 49.72
C ASN A 84 -39.37 -1.55 48.29
N THR A 85 -38.29 -1.92 47.60
CA THR A 85 -38.18 -3.25 46.95
C THR A 85 -36.71 -3.69 46.88
N VAL A 86 -36.47 -4.86 47.48
CA VAL A 86 -35.20 -5.58 47.54
C VAL A 86 -34.84 -6.19 46.18
N LYS A 87 -33.56 -6.14 45.78
CA LYS A 87 -32.82 -7.29 45.20
C LYS A 87 -31.30 -7.05 45.15
N ARG A 88 -30.61 -7.76 46.06
CA ARG A 88 -29.28 -8.42 45.98
C ARG A 88 -28.20 -7.73 45.14
N SER A 89 -27.16 -7.15 45.76
CA SER A 89 -25.92 -7.83 46.17
C SER A 89 -25.28 -8.68 45.06
N LEU A 90 -24.13 -8.25 44.54
CA LEU A 90 -22.91 -9.04 44.44
C LEU A 90 -21.75 -8.12 44.08
N GLN A 91 -20.94 -7.82 45.09
CA GLN A 91 -19.61 -7.25 44.97
C GLN A 91 -18.70 -8.36 44.43
N ALA A 92 -18.16 -8.20 43.23
CA ALA A 92 -17.17 -9.13 42.67
C ALA A 92 -15.77 -8.52 42.76
N PHE A 93 -14.93 -9.29 43.42
CA PHE A 93 -13.54 -9.09 43.77
C PHE A 93 -12.64 -8.93 42.53
N ARG A 94 -11.63 -8.06 42.61
CA ARG A 94 -10.58 -7.91 41.60
C ARG A 94 -9.80 -9.21 41.45
N GLN A 95 -9.52 -9.64 40.22
CA GLN A 95 -8.43 -10.57 39.95
C GLN A 95 -7.74 -10.20 38.63
N SER A 96 -6.49 -9.74 38.73
CA SER A 96 -5.59 -9.51 37.61
C SER A 96 -5.00 -10.86 37.16
N THR A 97 -5.31 -11.31 35.95
CA THR A 97 -4.65 -12.47 35.34
C THR A 97 -3.64 -11.98 34.32
N LEU A 98 -2.35 -12.22 34.59
CA LEU A 98 -1.26 -12.05 33.64
C LEU A 98 -1.44 -13.01 32.44
N PRO A 99 -1.00 -12.66 31.23
CA PRO A 99 -1.07 -13.57 30.10
C PRO A 99 -0.06 -14.72 30.29
N THR A 100 -0.57 -15.95 30.34
CA THR A 100 0.26 -17.16 30.25
C THR A 100 0.83 -17.28 28.83
N VAL A 101 2.16 -17.19 28.72
CA VAL A 101 2.90 -17.40 27.47
C VAL A 101 2.85 -18.88 27.10
N SER A 102 2.53 -19.17 25.84
CA SER A 102 2.52 -20.52 25.27
C SER A 102 3.96 -21.01 25.04
N GLU A 103 4.47 -21.91 25.87
CA GLU A 103 5.71 -22.66 25.61
C GLU A 103 5.49 -23.75 24.53
N ARG A 104 5.49 -23.34 23.26
CA ARG A 104 5.67 -24.27 22.13
C ARG A 104 6.82 -23.82 21.24
N HIS A 105 8.01 -23.84 21.82
CA HIS A 105 9.25 -23.94 21.06
C HIS A 105 10.05 -25.10 21.65
N LEU A 106 10.93 -25.70 20.83
CA LEU A 106 11.82 -26.84 21.13
C LEU A 106 11.35 -28.24 20.66
N THR A 107 11.02 -28.35 19.37
CA THR A 107 11.21 -29.61 18.61
C THR A 107 11.96 -29.35 17.31
N PHE A 108 13.18 -28.81 17.42
CA PHE A 108 14.13 -28.79 16.29
C PHE A 108 15.58 -29.14 16.68
N GLU A 109 15.78 -29.71 17.86
CA GLU A 109 17.09 -30.17 18.36
C GLU A 109 17.00 -31.63 18.78
N ARG A 110 16.71 -32.51 17.81
CA ARG A 110 16.91 -33.96 17.96
C ARG A 110 17.17 -34.60 16.61
N SER A 111 18.33 -34.33 16.03
CA SER A 111 18.94 -35.26 15.08
C SER A 111 20.43 -34.99 14.89
N LEU A 112 21.23 -34.99 15.96
CA LEU A 112 22.69 -35.15 15.86
C LEU A 112 23.20 -36.04 16.99
N SER A 113 22.78 -37.30 16.99
CA SER A 113 23.38 -38.35 17.80
C SER A 113 24.44 -39.10 17.00
N HIS A 114 25.61 -38.50 16.80
CA HIS A 114 26.85 -39.24 16.53
C HIS A 114 28.02 -38.51 17.18
N LYS A 115 28.11 -38.67 18.49
CA LYS A 115 29.24 -38.26 19.33
C LYS A 115 30.39 -39.23 19.06
N LEU A 116 31.38 -38.83 18.27
CA LEU A 116 32.68 -39.51 18.23
C LEU A 116 33.54 -38.92 19.34
N ASP A 117 33.81 -39.76 20.34
CA ASP A 117 34.76 -39.51 21.42
C ASP A 117 36.16 -39.84 20.89
N LEU A 118 37.01 -38.83 20.81
CA LEU A 118 38.42 -38.96 20.41
C LEU A 118 39.26 -38.14 21.38
N SER A 119 39.38 -38.64 22.61
CA SER A 119 40.49 -38.30 23.49
C SER A 119 41.72 -39.12 23.06
N ASN A 120 42.84 -38.41 22.88
CA ASN A 120 44.19 -38.91 22.55
C ASN A 120 44.45 -39.25 21.08
N VAL A 121 44.79 -38.23 20.28
CA VAL A 121 45.72 -38.39 19.15
C VAL A 121 46.86 -37.39 19.31
N GLU A 122 48.03 -37.93 19.59
CA GLU A 122 49.31 -37.23 19.71
C GLU A 122 49.82 -36.84 18.32
N PHE A 123 49.96 -35.53 18.08
CA PHE A 123 50.47 -35.03 16.80
C PHE A 123 52.01 -34.95 16.84
N SER A 124 52.66 -35.98 16.30
CA SER A 124 54.07 -35.92 15.89
C SER A 124 54.18 -35.31 14.49
N VAL A 125 54.96 -34.24 14.36
CA VAL A 125 55.22 -33.58 13.08
C VAL A 125 56.42 -34.26 12.42
N GLN A 126 56.16 -35.27 11.59
CA GLN A 126 57.19 -35.92 10.79
C GLN A 126 57.49 -35.08 9.53
N SER A 127 58.70 -34.51 9.44
CA SER A 127 59.21 -33.88 8.23
C SER A 127 59.86 -34.92 7.29
N LEU A 128 60.00 -34.55 5.99
CA LEU A 128 60.53 -35.28 4.82
C LEU A 128 59.42 -36.02 4.01
N SER A 129 59.34 -35.99 2.67
CA SER A 129 60.23 -35.53 1.61
C SER A 129 59.44 -35.42 0.29
N GLN A 130 59.98 -34.66 -0.67
CA GLN A 130 59.43 -34.37 -2.00
C GLN A 130 58.98 -35.62 -2.78
N LYS A 131 57.72 -35.65 -3.21
CA LYS A 131 57.28 -36.44 -4.36
C LYS A 131 56.21 -35.67 -5.14
N SER A 132 56.45 -35.54 -6.44
CA SER A 132 55.61 -34.87 -7.44
C SER A 132 54.17 -35.42 -7.44
N GLN A 133 53.20 -34.51 -7.33
CA GLN A 133 51.78 -34.79 -7.51
C GLN A 133 51.25 -33.89 -8.65
N PRO A 134 50.39 -34.43 -9.54
CA PRO A 134 49.80 -33.66 -10.63
C PRO A 134 48.91 -32.57 -10.05
N SER A 135 49.09 -31.35 -10.55
CA SER A 135 48.36 -30.16 -10.13
C SER A 135 46.92 -30.16 -10.67
N ILE A 136 46.07 -31.01 -10.12
CA ILE A 136 44.62 -30.88 -10.22
C ILE A 136 44.08 -30.69 -8.81
N GLY A 137 43.45 -29.55 -8.56
CA GLY A 137 42.73 -29.30 -7.32
C GLY A 137 43.32 -28.24 -6.37
N LYS A 138 44.30 -27.42 -6.79
CA LYS A 138 44.54 -26.16 -6.07
C LYS A 138 43.44 -25.18 -6.45
N ILE A 139 42.44 -25.07 -5.59
CA ILE A 139 41.46 -23.99 -5.61
C ILE A 139 42.28 -22.68 -5.63
N LYS A 140 42.25 -21.95 -6.75
CA LYS A 140 42.84 -20.61 -6.82
C LYS A 140 41.97 -19.69 -5.97
N PRO A 141 42.44 -19.15 -4.83
CA PRO A 141 41.64 -18.23 -4.04
C PRO A 141 41.27 -16.96 -4.83
N GLU A 142 42.07 -16.61 -5.85
CA GLU A 142 41.78 -15.53 -6.80
C GLU A 142 40.52 -15.77 -7.66
N LEU A 143 40.04 -17.01 -7.80
CA LEU A 143 38.79 -17.37 -8.49
C LEU A 143 37.55 -17.27 -7.58
N TYR A 144 37.76 -17.17 -6.26
CA TYR A 144 36.72 -16.94 -5.23
C TYR A 144 36.78 -15.53 -4.65
N LYS A 145 37.76 -14.71 -5.06
CA LYS A 145 37.52 -13.29 -5.21
C LYS A 145 36.46 -13.15 -6.30
N GLN A 146 35.19 -13.26 -5.90
CA GLN A 146 34.23 -12.27 -6.37
C GLN A 146 35.01 -10.96 -6.29
N THR A 147 35.23 -10.33 -7.44
CA THR A 147 35.22 -8.89 -7.43
C THR A 147 33.93 -8.54 -6.71
N LEU A 148 34.03 -8.33 -5.40
CA LEU A 148 33.38 -7.22 -4.76
C LEU A 148 33.93 -6.02 -5.52
N THR A 149 33.45 -5.85 -6.76
CA THR A 149 33.12 -4.54 -7.24
C THR A 149 32.29 -4.02 -6.09
N ASP A 150 32.94 -3.19 -5.27
CA ASP A 150 32.30 -2.13 -4.52
C ASP A 150 31.64 -1.18 -5.53
N GLU A 151 30.82 -1.72 -6.44
CA GLU A 151 29.60 -1.08 -6.85
C GLU A 151 28.74 -1.17 -5.59
N THR A 152 28.91 -0.16 -4.72
CA THR A 152 27.75 0.46 -4.08
C THR A 152 26.60 0.29 -5.06
N LYS A 153 25.64 -0.57 -4.72
CA LYS A 153 24.43 -0.87 -5.50
C LYS A 153 23.85 0.49 -5.87
N LEU A 154 24.25 1.00 -7.03
CA LEU A 154 24.10 2.41 -7.35
C LEU A 154 22.63 2.50 -7.69
N GLU A 155 21.83 3.02 -6.77
CA GLU A 155 20.42 3.27 -6.97
C GLU A 155 20.24 3.86 -8.37
N GLN A 156 19.76 3.02 -9.29
CA GLN A 156 19.81 3.38 -10.70
C GLN A 156 18.77 4.47 -10.90
N SER A 157 19.24 5.71 -11.05
CA SER A 157 18.38 6.87 -11.23
C SER A 157 17.47 6.66 -12.44
N CYS A 158 16.16 6.64 -12.20
CA CYS A 158 15.11 6.40 -13.18
C CYS A 158 14.48 7.71 -13.69
N GLY A 159 15.30 8.76 -13.80
CA GLY A 159 14.86 10.10 -14.17
C GLY A 159 14.76 11.05 -12.98
N LYS A 160 14.09 12.19 -13.19
CA LYS A 160 13.91 13.22 -12.15
C LYS A 160 12.44 13.59 -11.97
N LEU A 161 12.04 13.86 -10.74
CA LEU A 161 10.72 14.39 -10.37
C LEU A 161 10.86 15.84 -9.90
N TYR A 162 10.00 16.71 -10.43
CA TYR A 162 9.89 18.11 -10.01
C TYR A 162 8.55 18.32 -9.31
N PHE A 163 8.61 18.92 -8.13
CA PHE A 163 7.44 19.18 -7.30
C PHE A 163 7.67 20.42 -6.45
N SER A 164 6.60 21.01 -5.91
CA SER A 164 6.67 22.05 -4.90
C SER A 164 5.91 21.66 -3.64
N LEU A 165 6.38 22.16 -2.51
CA LEU A 165 5.73 22.00 -1.21
C LEU A 165 5.42 23.37 -0.64
N ARG A 166 4.23 23.50 -0.05
CA ARG A 166 3.79 24.68 0.68
C ARG A 166 2.96 24.24 1.87
N TYR A 167 3.24 24.76 3.05
CA TYR A 167 2.46 24.49 4.25
C TYR A 167 1.74 25.75 4.73
N ASP A 168 0.44 25.60 4.99
CA ASP A 168 -0.37 26.65 5.59
C ASP A 168 -0.52 26.41 7.10
N MET A 169 0.15 27.26 7.88
CA MET A 169 0.13 27.23 9.34
C MET A 169 -1.24 27.58 9.94
N GLN A 170 -2.07 28.35 9.23
CA GLN A 170 -3.37 28.78 9.76
C GLN A 170 -4.42 27.67 9.65
N ASN A 171 -4.36 26.91 8.56
CA ASN A 171 -5.32 25.85 8.26
C ASN A 171 -4.78 24.43 8.54
N GLU A 172 -3.51 24.31 8.94
CA GLU A 172 -2.82 23.02 9.17
C GLU A 172 -2.87 22.10 7.95
N HIS A 173 -2.50 22.67 6.79
CA HIS A 173 -2.57 21.98 5.51
C HIS A 173 -1.22 21.99 4.79
N LEU A 174 -0.74 20.80 4.42
CA LEU A 174 0.39 20.62 3.53
C LEU A 174 -0.12 20.49 2.09
N PHE A 175 0.23 21.47 1.26
CA PHE A 175 0.03 21.45 -0.18
C PHE A 175 1.26 20.85 -0.87
N VAL A 176 1.00 19.84 -1.70
CA VAL A 176 2.00 19.13 -2.49
C VAL A 176 1.63 19.26 -3.96
N THR A 177 2.39 20.04 -4.72
CA THR A 177 2.16 20.21 -6.16
C THR A 177 3.16 19.38 -6.93
N ILE A 178 2.68 18.45 -7.75
CA ILE A 178 3.51 17.67 -8.66
C ILE A 178 3.50 18.38 -10.01
N ILE A 179 4.68 18.79 -10.47
CA ILE A 179 4.83 19.62 -11.66
C ILE A 179 5.01 18.72 -12.87
N ASN A 180 6.17 18.06 -12.97
CA ASN A 180 6.49 17.15 -14.05
C ASN A 180 7.54 16.13 -13.62
N ALA A 181 7.74 15.12 -14.45
CA ALA A 181 8.89 14.22 -14.37
C ALA A 181 9.62 14.19 -15.71
N THR A 182 10.92 13.90 -15.70
CA THR A 182 11.73 13.85 -16.91
C THR A 182 12.61 12.61 -16.96
N ASN A 183 12.91 12.16 -18.19
CA ASN A 183 13.79 11.03 -18.47
C ASN A 183 13.37 9.73 -17.78
N LEU A 184 12.07 9.44 -17.75
CA LEU A 184 11.57 8.18 -17.20
C LEU A 184 11.98 7.00 -18.11
N PRO A 185 12.25 5.81 -17.54
CA PRO A 185 12.51 4.61 -18.33
C PRO A 185 11.24 4.13 -19.02
N ALA A 186 11.36 3.69 -20.27
CA ALA A 186 10.30 2.98 -20.97
C ALA A 186 10.09 1.60 -20.34
N LYS A 187 8.89 1.32 -19.82
CA LYS A 187 8.54 -0.01 -19.28
C LYS A 187 7.68 -0.81 -20.25
N ASP A 188 6.87 -0.16 -21.09
CA ASP A 188 6.08 -0.86 -22.10
C ASP A 188 6.91 -1.33 -23.30
N PHE A 189 6.44 -2.42 -23.93
CA PHE A 189 6.91 -2.88 -25.25
C PHE A 189 6.81 -1.80 -26.36
N SER A 190 5.99 -0.77 -26.13
CA SER A 190 5.82 0.36 -27.04
C SER A 190 7.03 1.30 -27.08
N GLY A 191 8.00 1.14 -26.17
CA GLY A 191 9.13 2.07 -26.01
C GLY A 191 8.74 3.37 -25.31
N THR A 192 7.54 3.43 -24.73
CA THR A 192 7.06 4.54 -23.90
C THR A 192 6.53 4.00 -22.57
N SER A 193 6.07 4.88 -21.70
CA SER A 193 5.38 4.53 -20.45
C SER A 193 4.11 5.37 -20.35
N ASP A 194 3.15 4.93 -19.54
CA ASP A 194 1.96 5.64 -19.12
C ASP A 194 2.10 6.11 -17.64
N PRO A 195 3.01 7.04 -17.32
CA PRO A 195 3.36 7.36 -15.93
C PRO A 195 2.26 8.05 -15.13
N TYR A 196 2.22 7.75 -13.83
CA TYR A 196 1.46 8.47 -12.82
C TYR A 196 2.15 8.39 -11.45
N VAL A 197 1.86 9.35 -10.56
CA VAL A 197 2.48 9.45 -9.23
C VAL A 197 1.45 9.17 -8.15
N LYS A 198 1.82 8.37 -7.15
CA LYS A 198 1.11 8.25 -5.88
C LYS A 198 1.87 8.99 -4.79
N VAL A 199 1.17 9.77 -3.98
CA VAL A 199 1.75 10.53 -2.87
C VAL A 199 1.25 9.97 -1.56
N TYR A 200 2.17 9.69 -0.65
CA TYR A 200 1.90 9.20 0.70
C TYR A 200 2.58 10.10 1.72
N LEU A 201 1.96 10.20 2.89
CA LEU A 201 2.54 10.89 4.05
C LEU A 201 2.94 9.84 5.10
N LEU A 202 4.21 9.46 5.13
CA LEU A 202 4.72 8.45 6.05
C LEU A 202 4.83 9.00 7.48
N PRO A 203 4.64 8.15 8.52
CA PRO A 203 4.39 6.71 8.44
C PRO A 203 2.93 6.34 8.08
N ASP A 204 2.01 7.30 8.10
CA ASP A 204 0.58 7.06 7.89
C ASP A 204 0.22 6.89 6.41
N ARG A 205 0.22 5.63 5.93
CA ARG A 205 -0.15 5.30 4.55
C ARG A 205 -1.67 5.31 4.28
N LYS A 206 -2.51 5.78 5.22
CA LYS A 206 -3.97 5.84 5.04
C LYS A 206 -4.37 6.82 3.95
N THR A 207 -3.93 8.07 4.08
CA THR A 207 -4.22 9.11 3.09
C THR A 207 -3.24 9.00 1.93
N LYS A 208 -3.75 8.71 0.75
CA LYS A 208 -2.98 8.67 -0.49
C LYS A 208 -3.67 9.51 -1.56
N PHE A 209 -2.87 10.25 -2.30
CA PHE A 209 -3.32 10.92 -3.50
C PHE A 209 -2.66 10.31 -4.73
N GLN A 210 -3.30 10.48 -5.88
CA GLN A 210 -2.83 9.93 -7.13
C GLN A 210 -3.08 10.95 -8.24
N THR A 211 -2.08 11.16 -9.10
CA THR A 211 -2.22 11.99 -10.30
C THR A 211 -2.99 11.25 -11.39
N LYS A 212 -3.41 12.00 -12.41
CA LYS A 212 -3.85 11.44 -13.67
C LYS A 212 -2.72 10.64 -14.32
N VAL A 213 -3.12 9.67 -15.12
CA VAL A 213 -2.23 8.89 -15.97
C VAL A 213 -1.97 9.67 -17.25
N HIS A 214 -0.70 9.94 -17.54
CA HIS A 214 -0.28 10.54 -18.79
C HIS A 214 0.17 9.43 -19.73
N ARG A 215 -0.42 9.35 -20.92
CA ARG A 215 -0.15 8.22 -21.83
C ARG A 215 1.02 8.45 -22.75
N LYS A 216 1.79 7.39 -23.00
CA LYS A 216 2.87 7.29 -23.99
C LYS A 216 3.86 8.44 -23.90
N THR A 217 4.32 8.74 -22.69
CA THR A 217 5.26 9.82 -22.43
C THR A 217 6.29 9.43 -21.39
N LEU A 218 7.55 9.79 -21.64
CA LEU A 218 8.65 9.67 -20.67
C LEU A 218 8.93 10.99 -19.94
N ASN A 219 8.21 12.05 -20.31
CA ASN A 219 8.30 13.39 -19.71
C ASN A 219 6.88 13.92 -19.41
N PRO A 220 6.16 13.32 -18.44
CA PRO A 220 4.80 13.75 -18.11
C PRO A 220 4.80 15.11 -17.39
N GLU A 221 3.85 15.97 -17.75
CA GLU A 221 3.52 17.21 -17.03
C GLU A 221 2.21 17.03 -16.29
N PHE A 222 2.28 16.83 -14.97
CA PHE A 222 1.12 16.57 -14.13
C PHE A 222 0.39 17.88 -13.78
N ASN A 223 1.13 18.85 -13.22
CA ASN A 223 0.59 20.11 -12.70
C ASN A 223 -0.63 19.92 -11.78
N GLU A 224 -0.53 18.98 -10.83
CA GLU A 224 -1.60 18.63 -9.89
C GLU A 224 -1.20 18.95 -8.45
N THR A 225 -2.09 19.60 -7.70
CA THR A 225 -1.88 19.94 -6.29
C THR A 225 -2.77 19.09 -5.39
N PHE A 226 -2.15 18.49 -4.38
CA PHE A 226 -2.80 17.68 -3.34
C PHE A 226 -2.70 18.37 -1.99
N MET A 227 -3.68 18.12 -1.12
CA MET A 227 -3.77 18.74 0.20
C MET A 227 -3.84 17.65 1.28
N PHE A 228 -2.86 17.63 2.17
CA PHE A 228 -2.85 16.78 3.35
C PHE A 228 -3.22 17.59 4.58
N ASN A 229 -4.13 17.05 5.40
CA ASN A 229 -4.44 17.62 6.69
C ASN A 229 -3.45 17.05 7.73
N VAL A 230 -2.52 17.88 8.18
CA VAL A 230 -1.43 17.50 9.09
C VAL A 230 -1.04 18.71 9.91
N SER A 231 -0.97 18.56 11.23
CA SER A 231 -0.59 19.66 12.13
C SER A 231 0.92 19.92 12.07
N CYS A 232 1.32 21.12 12.49
CA CYS A 232 2.73 21.53 12.43
C CYS A 232 3.62 20.64 13.31
N GLN A 233 3.10 20.18 14.46
CA GLN A 233 3.82 19.27 15.36
C GLN A 233 4.06 17.89 14.73
N GLU A 234 3.10 17.39 13.95
CA GLU A 234 3.22 16.09 13.29
C GLU A 234 4.14 16.15 12.06
N LEU A 235 4.18 17.29 11.37
CA LEU A 235 4.94 17.49 10.14
C LEU A 235 6.44 17.17 10.32
N ASN A 236 7.02 17.59 11.44
CA ASN A 236 8.43 17.37 11.80
C ASN A 236 8.80 15.90 12.01
N SER A 237 7.81 15.01 12.11
CA SER A 237 7.99 13.56 12.28
C SER A 237 7.57 12.75 11.06
N ARG A 238 7.13 13.45 10.00
CA ARG A 238 6.53 12.84 8.81
C ARG A 238 7.42 13.04 7.59
N SER A 239 7.24 12.16 6.62
CA SER A 239 7.99 12.18 5.36
C SER A 239 7.02 12.06 4.20
N VAL A 240 7.26 12.81 3.12
CA VAL A 240 6.45 12.69 1.91
C VAL A 240 7.11 11.69 0.98
N GLN A 241 6.40 10.62 0.63
CA GLN A 241 6.85 9.63 -0.35
C GLN A 241 6.07 9.80 -1.65
N PHE A 242 6.79 9.96 -2.75
CA PHE A 242 6.26 9.91 -4.11
C PHE A 242 6.66 8.58 -4.73
N SER A 243 5.68 7.79 -5.15
CA SER A 243 5.89 6.52 -5.85
C SER A 243 5.41 6.67 -7.29
N LEU A 244 6.32 6.51 -8.24
CA LEU A 244 6.05 6.63 -9.67
C LEU A 244 5.76 5.26 -10.26
N TYR A 245 4.63 5.14 -10.94
CA TYR A 245 4.19 3.91 -11.55
C TYR A 245 3.93 4.09 -13.04
N ASP A 246 4.09 3.01 -13.79
CA ASP A 246 3.58 2.87 -15.14
C ASP A 246 2.17 2.23 -15.10
N PHE A 247 1.20 2.89 -15.72
CA PHE A 247 -0.17 2.38 -15.79
C PHE A 247 -0.31 1.34 -16.89
N ASP A 248 -0.82 0.18 -16.51
CA ASP A 248 -0.93 -0.96 -17.39
C ASP A 248 -2.38 -1.47 -17.44
N ARG A 249 -2.95 -1.61 -18.64
CA ARG A 249 -4.38 -1.96 -18.76
C ARG A 249 -4.67 -3.42 -18.40
N PHE A 250 -3.74 -4.32 -18.73
CA PHE A 250 -3.96 -5.76 -18.71
C PHE A 250 -3.02 -6.50 -17.75
N SER A 251 -2.18 -5.76 -17.03
CA SER A 251 -1.13 -6.24 -16.15
C SER A 251 -1.14 -5.46 -14.85
N ARG A 252 -0.29 -5.86 -13.91
CA ARG A 252 0.00 -5.05 -12.73
C ARG A 252 0.79 -3.82 -13.17
N HIS A 253 0.55 -2.69 -12.52
CA HIS A 253 1.26 -1.47 -12.78
C HIS A 253 2.71 -1.60 -12.30
N ASP A 254 3.67 -1.28 -13.17
CA ASP A 254 5.08 -1.39 -12.86
C ASP A 254 5.55 -0.20 -12.01
N LEU A 255 6.27 -0.48 -10.93
CA LEU A 255 6.93 0.56 -10.15
C LEU A 255 8.17 1.03 -10.92
N ILE A 256 8.19 2.32 -11.26
CA ILE A 256 9.35 2.96 -11.90
C ILE A 256 10.40 3.26 -10.83
N GLY A 257 9.95 3.88 -9.73
CA GLY A 257 10.80 4.21 -8.59
C GLY A 257 10.10 5.10 -7.57
N ASP A 258 10.84 5.45 -6.53
CA ASP A 258 10.37 6.23 -5.40
C ASP A 258 11.23 7.48 -5.17
N VAL A 259 10.62 8.52 -4.60
CA VAL A 259 11.28 9.71 -4.08
C VAL A 259 10.77 9.93 -2.66
N ILE A 260 11.67 10.05 -1.69
CA ILE A 260 11.30 10.26 -0.29
C ILE A 260 11.89 11.60 0.18
N VAL A 261 11.01 12.52 0.56
CA VAL A 261 11.36 13.78 1.20
C VAL A 261 11.30 13.58 2.71
N LYS A 262 12.47 13.67 3.34
CA LYS A 262 12.61 13.55 4.80
C LYS A 262 12.06 14.79 5.51
N GLN A 263 11.71 14.62 6.78
CA GLN A 263 11.20 15.67 7.67
C GLN A 263 12.10 16.92 7.72
N ASP A 264 13.43 16.75 7.66
CA ASP A 264 14.39 17.86 7.75
C ASP A 264 14.18 18.92 6.65
N LEU A 265 13.66 18.51 5.49
CA LEU A 265 13.39 19.40 4.36
C LEU A 265 11.99 20.04 4.43
N LEU A 266 11.11 19.50 5.28
CA LEU A 266 9.78 20.03 5.54
C LEU A 266 9.81 21.15 6.60
N ASP A 267 10.83 21.17 7.47
CA ASP A 267 10.90 22.13 8.59
C ASP A 267 11.41 23.53 8.16
N GLU A 268 12.21 23.61 7.09
CA GLU A 268 12.78 24.87 6.61
C GLU A 268 11.74 25.75 5.90
N ASN A 269 10.92 26.48 6.66
CA ASN A 269 10.07 27.59 6.18
C ASN A 269 9.30 27.31 4.88
N ILE A 270 8.71 26.11 4.74
CA ILE A 270 7.78 25.80 3.64
C ILE A 270 6.46 26.60 3.75
N SER A 271 6.37 27.63 4.59
CA SER A 271 5.28 28.60 4.60
C SER A 271 5.09 29.30 3.25
N LYS A 272 6.19 29.41 2.48
CA LYS A 272 6.19 29.78 1.07
C LYS A 272 6.33 28.54 0.21
N GLU A 273 5.80 28.61 -1.00
CA GLU A 273 5.99 27.54 -1.99
C GLU A 273 7.48 27.39 -2.33
N LYS A 274 8.01 26.19 -2.08
CA LYS A 274 9.41 25.82 -2.34
C LYS A 274 9.44 24.73 -3.40
N PHE A 275 10.24 24.95 -4.44
CA PHE A 275 10.40 24.02 -5.56
C PHE A 275 11.57 23.06 -5.29
N PHE A 276 11.36 21.79 -5.60
CA PHE A 276 12.32 20.72 -5.41
C PHE A 276 12.48 19.94 -6.72
N SER A 277 13.70 19.43 -6.94
CA SER A 277 13.98 18.44 -7.96
C SER A 277 14.76 17.29 -7.34
N PHE A 278 14.22 16.09 -7.45
CA PHE A 278 14.79 14.87 -6.86
C PHE A 278 14.97 13.81 -7.93
N ASP A 279 16.07 13.06 -7.82
CA ASP A 279 16.29 11.88 -8.65
C ASP A 279 15.35 10.76 -8.19
N ILE A 280 14.74 10.08 -9.17
CA ILE A 280 13.85 8.96 -8.91
C ILE A 280 14.69 7.71 -8.67
N ILE A 281 14.54 7.11 -7.51
CA ILE A 281 15.32 5.94 -7.12
C ILE A 281 14.60 4.68 -7.57
N SER A 282 15.26 3.86 -8.41
CA SER A 282 14.69 2.57 -8.78
C SER A 282 14.59 1.64 -7.59
N SER A 283 13.46 0.95 -7.45
CA SER A 283 13.26 -0.10 -6.46
C SER A 283 13.80 -1.48 -6.89
N ASN A 284 14.38 -1.61 -8.09
CA ASN A 284 15.02 -2.84 -8.58
C ASN A 284 16.50 -2.86 -8.12
N GLN A 285 17.08 -3.84 -7.43
CA GLN A 285 16.74 -5.25 -7.19
C GLN A 285 17.19 -5.63 -5.77
N VAL A 286 16.48 -6.53 -5.07
CA VAL A 286 17.06 -7.41 -4.03
C VAL A 286 17.15 -8.80 -4.62
#